data_AF-A0AB36HWM4-F1
#
_entry.id   AF-A0AB36HWM4-F1
#
_cell.length_a   1.000
_cell.length_b   1.000
_cell.length_c   1.000
_cell.angle_alpha   90.00
_cell.angle_beta   90.00
_cell.angle_gamma   90.00
#
_symmetry.space_group_name_H-M   'P 1'
#
loop_
_entity.id
_entity.type
_entity.pdbx_description
1 polymer ?
#
loop_
_entity_poly.entity_id
_entity_poly.type
_entity_poly.pdbx_seq_one_letter_code
_entity_poly.pdbx_strand_id
1 'polypeptide(L)'
;MKDTTNLFIRIHGMAGGQSACRVAGRARINLLSPENAGASLGAQWFATLIARLRTDFPDALIHGILDCRGRRASALAAMEAGIDAVLIDDDLPDDLKTRLENLGSKSGCRVITTLPDPDRIYETGDDHLPDAELDRRLSAFLAG
;
A
#
# COMPACT_ATOMS: atom_id res chain seq x y z
N MET A 1 11.19 10.92 16.41
CA MET A 1 10.42 9.77 16.91
C MET A 1 9.35 9.49 15.87
N LYS A 2 9.43 8.33 15.19
CA LYS A 2 8.48 7.98 14.14
C LYS A 2 7.09 7.78 14.74
N ASP A 3 6.07 8.18 14.00
CA ASP A 3 4.69 7.87 14.34
C ASP A 3 4.45 6.37 14.15
N THR A 4 4.47 5.62 15.25
CA THR A 4 4.29 4.17 15.24
C THR A 4 2.83 3.76 15.21
N THR A 5 1.88 4.71 15.25
CA THR A 5 0.44 4.39 15.16
C THR A 5 -0.01 4.17 13.73
N ASN A 6 0.72 4.73 12.76
CA ASN A 6 0.39 4.67 11.35
C ASN A 6 1.64 4.44 10.48
N LEU A 7 1.85 3.18 10.09
CA LEU A 7 3.05 2.74 9.37
C LEU A 7 2.83 2.80 7.86
N PHE A 8 3.85 3.22 7.12
CA PHE A 8 3.87 3.18 5.65
C PHE A 8 4.98 2.24 5.21
N ILE A 9 4.58 1.12 4.61
CA ILE A 9 5.49 0.03 4.25
C ILE A 9 5.28 -0.32 2.79
N ARG A 10 6.30 -0.16 1.96
CA ARG A 10 6.30 -0.60 0.57
C ARG A 10 6.70 -2.06 0.48
N ILE A 11 5.88 -2.85 -0.20
CA ILE A 11 6.06 -4.29 -0.38
C ILE A 11 6.17 -4.65 -1.86
N HIS A 12 7.02 -5.63 -2.19
CA HIS A 12 7.16 -6.15 -3.57
C HIS A 12 6.52 -7.51 -3.77
N GLY A 13 6.11 -8.17 -2.68
CA GLY A 13 5.40 -9.43 -2.71
C GLY A 13 4.78 -9.80 -1.36
N MET A 14 4.44 -11.08 -1.24
CA MET A 14 3.75 -11.60 -0.06
C MET A 14 4.62 -11.54 1.20
N ALA A 15 5.90 -11.89 1.09
CA ALA A 15 6.80 -11.98 2.24
C ALA A 15 6.97 -10.62 2.95
N GLY A 16 7.07 -9.51 2.20
CA GLY A 16 7.11 -8.17 2.78
C GLY A 16 5.82 -7.82 3.53
N GLY A 17 4.65 -8.14 2.95
CA GLY A 17 3.35 -7.94 3.60
C GLY A 17 3.18 -8.78 4.87
N GLN A 18 3.65 -10.03 4.85
CA GLN A 18 3.61 -10.92 6.03
C GLN A 18 4.52 -10.41 7.13
N SER A 19 5.72 -9.95 6.79
CA SER A 19 6.64 -9.32 7.74
C SER A 19 6.03 -8.08 8.38
N ALA A 20 5.42 -7.20 7.56
CA ALA A 20 4.69 -6.05 8.06
C ALA A 20 3.61 -6.43 9.08
N CYS A 21 2.81 -7.45 8.78
CA CYS A 21 1.73 -7.89 9.68
C CYS A 21 2.26 -8.52 10.97
N ARG A 22 3.36 -9.30 10.93
CA ARG A 22 3.98 -9.89 12.12
C ARG A 22 4.57 -8.84 13.06
N VAL A 23 5.20 -7.80 12.50
CA VAL A 23 5.99 -6.84 13.28
C VAL A 23 5.19 -5.61 13.73
N ALA A 24 4.21 -5.15 12.94
CA ALA A 24 3.47 -3.92 13.23
C ALA A 24 2.57 -4.02 14.48
N GLY A 25 2.26 -5.23 14.96
CA GLY A 25 1.38 -5.44 16.11
C GLY A 25 0.00 -4.84 15.88
N ARG A 26 -0.41 -3.89 16.73
CA ARG A 26 -1.73 -3.21 16.66
C ARG A 26 -1.71 -1.91 15.83
N ALA A 27 -0.56 -1.54 15.27
CA ALA A 27 -0.48 -0.34 14.44
C ALA A 27 -1.31 -0.49 13.16
N ARG A 28 -1.80 0.63 12.63
CA ARG A 28 -2.36 0.65 11.28
C ARG A 28 -1.24 0.53 10.26
N ILE A 29 -1.41 -0.37 9.29
CA ILE A 29 -0.42 -0.65 8.24
C ILE A 29 -0.95 -0.14 6.90
N ASN A 30 -0.30 0.88 6.35
CA ASN A 30 -0.53 1.31 4.97
C ASN A 30 0.49 0.60 4.08
N LEU A 31 0.05 -0.49 3.47
CA LEU A 31 0.87 -1.25 2.53
C LEU A 31 0.86 -0.54 1.19
N LEU A 32 2.02 -0.04 0.78
CA LEU A 32 2.24 0.56 -0.52
C LEU A 32 2.67 -0.54 -1.49
N SER A 33 2.08 -0.57 -2.68
CA SER A 33 2.63 -1.37 -3.77
C SER A 33 4.01 -0.84 -4.20
N PRO A 34 4.75 -1.58 -5.06
CA PRO A 34 5.89 -1.04 -5.77
C PRO A 34 5.50 0.21 -6.56
N GLU A 35 6.48 1.04 -6.88
CA GLU A 35 6.23 2.21 -7.70
C GLU A 35 5.63 1.83 -9.05
N ASN A 36 4.60 2.57 -9.47
CA ASN A 36 3.87 2.35 -10.72
C ASN A 36 3.29 0.91 -10.88
N ALA A 37 3.09 0.16 -9.80
CA ALA A 37 2.63 -1.23 -9.86
C ALA A 37 1.26 -1.39 -10.55
N GLY A 38 0.39 -0.38 -10.50
CA GLY A 38 -0.85 -0.36 -11.26
C GLY A 38 -0.60 -0.46 -12.77
N ALA A 39 0.49 0.12 -13.27
CA ALA A 39 0.88 0.05 -14.67
C ALA A 39 1.56 -1.28 -15.04
N SER A 40 2.49 -1.74 -14.20
CA SER A 40 3.39 -2.87 -14.50
C SER A 40 2.86 -4.24 -14.07
N LEU A 41 2.20 -4.33 -12.90
CA LEU A 41 1.72 -5.58 -12.29
C LEU A 41 0.20 -5.71 -12.34
N GLY A 42 -0.49 -4.57 -12.40
CA GLY A 42 -1.95 -4.49 -12.47
C GLY A 42 -2.63 -4.52 -11.10
N ALA A 43 -3.84 -3.96 -11.04
CA ALA A 43 -4.58 -3.81 -9.80
C ALA A 43 -4.95 -5.15 -9.13
N GLN A 44 -5.30 -6.15 -9.93
CA GLN A 44 -5.72 -7.45 -9.42
C GLN A 44 -4.63 -8.17 -8.63
N TRP A 45 -3.36 -8.05 -9.06
CA TRP A 45 -2.22 -8.64 -8.35
C TRP A 45 -2.15 -8.12 -6.92
N PHE A 46 -2.21 -6.80 -6.76
CA PHE A 46 -2.12 -6.17 -5.44
C PHE A 46 -3.37 -6.46 -4.59
N ALA A 47 -4.56 -6.45 -5.20
CA ALA A 47 -5.79 -6.82 -4.51
C ALA A 47 -5.75 -8.25 -3.97
N THR A 48 -5.23 -9.20 -4.73
CA THR A 48 -5.04 -10.58 -4.28
C THR A 48 -4.04 -10.66 -3.12
N LEU A 49 -2.93 -9.90 -3.15
CA LEU A 49 -2.00 -9.83 -2.02
C LEU A 49 -2.69 -9.30 -0.75
N ILE A 50 -3.37 -8.16 -0.83
CA ILE A 50 -4.04 -7.53 0.31
C ILE A 50 -5.13 -8.44 0.89
N ALA A 51 -5.96 -9.05 0.03
CA ALA A 51 -7.00 -9.97 0.46
C ALA A 51 -6.41 -11.19 1.19
N ARG A 52 -5.30 -11.73 0.69
CA ARG A 52 -4.62 -12.87 1.32
C ARG A 52 -4.00 -12.48 2.65
N LEU A 53 -3.34 -11.33 2.76
CA LEU A 53 -2.79 -10.82 4.02
C LEU A 53 -3.89 -10.61 5.07
N ARG A 54 -5.04 -10.05 4.70
CA ARG A 54 -6.19 -9.91 5.61
C ARG A 54 -6.74 -11.25 6.08
N THR A 55 -6.66 -12.27 5.24
CA THR A 55 -7.08 -13.64 5.60
C THR A 55 -6.09 -14.29 6.57
N ASP A 56 -4.79 -14.15 6.30
CA ASP A 56 -3.73 -14.77 7.09
C ASP A 56 -3.48 -14.03 8.42
N PHE A 57 -3.81 -12.73 8.49
CA PHE A 57 -3.60 -11.86 9.65
C PHE A 57 -4.88 -11.07 10.00
N PRO A 58 -5.93 -11.75 10.52
CA PRO A 58 -7.23 -11.12 10.76
C PRO A 58 -7.20 -10.00 11.81
N ASP A 59 -6.21 -9.99 12.70
CA ASP A 59 -6.03 -8.96 13.72
C ASP A 59 -5.26 -7.73 13.23
N ALA A 60 -4.65 -7.79 12.03
CA ALA A 60 -3.86 -6.69 11.48
C ALA A 60 -4.75 -5.63 10.81
N LEU A 61 -4.50 -4.36 11.12
CA LEU A 61 -5.22 -3.22 10.54
C LEU A 61 -4.62 -2.81 9.18
N ILE A 62 -4.85 -3.64 8.16
CA ILE A 62 -4.26 -3.52 6.82
C ILE A 62 -5.07 -2.56 5.94
N HIS A 63 -4.37 -1.59 5.34
CA HIS A 63 -4.88 -0.69 4.31
C HIS A 63 -3.94 -0.72 3.10
N GLY A 64 -4.44 -1.19 1.96
CA GLY A 64 -3.68 -1.26 0.72
C GLY A 64 -3.75 0.05 -0.07
N ILE A 65 -2.59 0.51 -0.54
CA ILE A 65 -2.44 1.66 -1.42
C ILE A 65 -1.74 1.21 -2.71
N LEU A 66 -2.46 1.21 -3.82
CA LEU A 66 -1.88 0.89 -5.12
C LEU A 66 -1.33 2.15 -5.79
N ASP A 67 -0.07 2.09 -6.21
CA ASP A 67 0.54 3.12 -7.03
C ASP A 67 0.09 3.00 -8.49
N CYS A 68 -0.81 3.89 -8.88
CA CYS A 68 -1.40 4.00 -10.21
C CYS A 68 -0.81 5.17 -11.03
N ARG A 69 0.26 5.82 -10.54
CA ARG A 69 0.98 6.84 -11.30
C ARG A 69 1.41 6.30 -12.66
N GLY A 70 1.35 7.14 -13.69
CA GLY A 70 1.64 6.76 -15.07
C GLY A 70 0.56 5.90 -15.77
N ARG A 71 -0.45 5.36 -15.08
CA ARG A 71 -1.57 4.65 -15.73
C ARG A 71 -2.90 4.78 -14.98
N ARG A 72 -3.65 5.82 -15.33
CA ARG A 72 -4.96 6.16 -14.73
C ARG A 72 -6.01 5.03 -14.80
N ALA A 73 -6.02 4.24 -15.88
CA ALA A 73 -6.95 3.13 -16.03
C ALA A 73 -6.82 2.09 -14.89
N SER A 74 -5.65 1.99 -14.27
CA SER A 74 -5.40 1.10 -13.15
C SER A 74 -6.10 1.54 -11.86
N ALA A 75 -6.40 2.84 -11.71
CA ALA A 75 -7.11 3.35 -10.55
C ALA A 75 -8.55 2.83 -10.50
N LEU A 76 -9.26 2.83 -11.63
CA LEU A 76 -10.63 2.31 -11.70
C LEU A 76 -10.67 0.81 -11.38
N ALA A 77 -9.77 0.03 -11.99
CA ALA A 77 -9.67 -1.40 -11.72
C ALA A 77 -9.36 -1.70 -10.24
N ALA A 78 -8.56 -0.86 -9.58
CA ALA A 78 -8.29 -1.00 -8.15
C ALA A 78 -9.50 -0.70 -7.28
N MET A 79 -10.29 0.33 -7.63
CA MET A 79 -11.55 0.64 -6.96
C MET A 79 -12.54 -0.53 -7.06
N GLU A 80 -12.67 -1.13 -8.24
CA GLU A 80 -13.52 -2.31 -8.47
C GLU A 80 -13.03 -3.55 -7.72
N ALA A 81 -11.71 -3.70 -7.57
CA ALA A 81 -11.09 -4.79 -6.83
C ALA A 81 -11.11 -4.60 -5.30
N GLY A 82 -11.68 -3.50 -4.79
CA GLY A 82 -11.81 -3.23 -3.36
C GLY A 82 -10.50 -2.83 -2.67
N ILE A 83 -9.55 -2.24 -3.42
CA ILE A 83 -8.36 -1.61 -2.83
C ILE A 83 -8.77 -0.35 -2.07
N ASP A 84 -8.13 -0.11 -0.92
CA ASP A 84 -8.56 0.96 -0.04
C ASP A 84 -8.12 2.36 -0.48
N ALA A 85 -7.01 2.47 -1.20
CA ALA A 85 -6.58 3.72 -1.80
C ALA A 85 -5.75 3.55 -3.07
N VAL A 86 -5.77 4.56 -3.93
CA VAL A 86 -4.94 4.66 -5.14
C VAL A 86 -4.11 5.93 -5.09
N LEU A 87 -2.82 5.80 -5.35
CA LEU A 87 -1.93 6.93 -5.59
C LEU A 87 -1.93 7.24 -7.09
N ILE A 88 -2.21 8.48 -7.46
CA ILE A 88 -2.20 8.96 -8.85
C ILE A 88 -1.33 10.21 -8.95
N ASP A 89 -0.97 10.58 -10.19
CA ASP A 89 -0.21 11.78 -10.47
C ASP A 89 -0.95 13.04 -9.96
N ASP A 90 -0.21 14.04 -9.49
CA ASP A 90 -0.77 15.27 -8.92
C ASP A 90 -1.20 16.29 -10.00
N ASP A 91 -0.83 16.05 -11.25
CA ASP A 91 -1.05 16.92 -12.42
C ASP A 91 -2.39 16.69 -13.14
N LEU A 92 -3.37 16.11 -12.45
CA LEU A 92 -4.68 15.80 -13.03
C LEU A 92 -5.56 17.04 -13.16
N PRO A 93 -6.32 17.17 -14.28
CA PRO A 93 -7.39 18.14 -14.38
C PRO A 93 -8.39 18.01 -13.22
N ASP A 94 -8.84 19.14 -12.66
CA ASP A 94 -9.71 19.18 -11.47
C ASP A 94 -11.02 18.40 -11.65
N ASP A 95 -11.61 18.46 -12.85
CA ASP A 95 -12.85 17.75 -13.17
C ASP A 95 -12.64 16.22 -13.14
N LEU A 96 -11.51 15.75 -13.66
CA LEU A 96 -11.14 14.35 -13.64
C LEU A 96 -10.83 13.87 -12.22
N LYS A 97 -10.08 14.67 -11.45
CA LYS A 97 -9.80 14.39 -10.04
C LYS A 97 -11.10 14.24 -9.24
N THR A 98 -12.03 15.19 -9.40
CA THR A 98 -13.35 15.16 -8.75
C THR A 98 -14.14 13.91 -9.15
N ARG A 99 -14.10 13.50 -10.41
CA ARG A 99 -14.76 12.27 -10.87
C ARG A 99 -14.15 11.02 -10.23
N LEU A 100 -12.83 10.92 -10.17
CA LEU A 100 -12.13 9.80 -9.54
C LEU A 100 -12.41 9.74 -8.03
N GLU A 101 -12.41 10.87 -7.34
CA GLU A 101 -12.76 10.94 -5.92
C GLU A 101 -14.21 10.51 -5.66
N ASN A 102 -15.15 10.91 -6.53
CA ASN A 102 -16.54 10.48 -6.44
C ASN A 102 -16.73 8.98 -6.69
N LEU A 103 -16.00 8.41 -7.65
CA LEU A 103 -16.00 6.96 -7.90
C LEU A 103 -15.36 6.21 -6.73
N GLY A 104 -14.21 6.67 -6.27
CA GLY A 104 -13.51 6.11 -5.12
C GLY A 104 -14.39 6.10 -3.87
N SER A 105 -15.06 7.21 -3.55
CA SER A 105 -15.99 7.30 -2.42
C SER A 105 -17.11 6.25 -2.47
N LYS A 106 -17.68 5.99 -3.65
CA LYS A 106 -18.71 4.94 -3.83
C LYS A 106 -18.18 3.52 -3.62
N SER A 107 -16.91 3.29 -3.94
CA SER A 107 -16.25 1.99 -3.81
C SER A 107 -15.49 1.81 -2.49
N GLY A 108 -15.48 2.81 -1.60
CA GLY A 108 -14.67 2.80 -0.38
C GLY A 108 -13.16 2.96 -0.62
N CYS A 109 -12.77 3.45 -1.79
CA CYS A 109 -11.39 3.66 -2.21
C CYS A 109 -11.01 5.14 -2.17
N ARG A 110 -9.96 5.51 -1.44
CA ARG A 110 -9.46 6.89 -1.39
C ARG A 110 -8.55 7.19 -2.58
N VAL A 111 -8.71 8.37 -3.15
CA VAL A 111 -7.77 8.90 -4.13
C VAL A 111 -6.76 9.78 -3.40
N ILE A 112 -5.48 9.47 -3.54
CA ILE A 112 -4.38 10.27 -3.00
C ILE A 112 -3.40 10.65 -4.11
N THR A 113 -2.70 11.77 -3.92
CA THR A 113 -1.69 12.29 -4.86
C THR A 113 -0.33 12.46 -4.21
N THR A 114 -0.27 12.34 -2.89
CA THR A 114 0.95 12.50 -2.10
C THR A 114 1.08 11.35 -1.11
N LEU A 115 2.32 10.92 -0.93
CA LEU A 115 2.74 10.02 0.14
C LEU A 115 3.42 10.85 1.25
N PRO A 116 3.61 10.27 2.45
CA PRO A 116 4.49 10.86 3.46
C PRO A 116 5.92 11.06 2.94
N ASP A 117 6.72 11.82 3.69
CA ASP A 117 8.15 11.99 3.42
C ASP A 117 8.85 10.62 3.28
N PRO A 118 9.81 10.48 2.33
CA PRO A 118 10.45 9.18 2.06
C PRO A 118 11.11 8.51 3.26
N ASP A 119 11.60 9.28 4.24
CA ASP A 119 12.20 8.76 5.48
C ASP A 119 11.18 8.11 6.42
N ARG A 120 9.88 8.36 6.21
CA ARG A 120 8.76 7.74 6.92
C ARG A 120 8.22 6.50 6.21
N ILE A 121 8.71 6.18 5.02
CA ILE A 121 8.32 4.99 4.27
C ILE A 121 9.40 3.92 4.42
N TYR A 122 9.04 2.76 4.96
CA TYR A 122 9.93 1.61 4.98
C TYR A 122 9.75 0.79 3.70
N GLU A 123 10.83 0.51 2.99
CA GLU A 123 10.81 -0.35 1.82
C GLU A 123 11.34 -1.75 2.17
N THR A 124 10.53 -2.77 1.93
CA THR A 124 10.96 -4.16 2.16
C THR A 124 11.91 -4.60 1.07
N GLY A 125 12.93 -5.39 1.43
CA GLY A 125 13.77 -6.11 0.47
C GLY A 125 13.26 -7.52 0.22
N ASP A 126 11.94 -7.71 0.14
CA ASP A 126 11.30 -9.04 0.08
C ASP A 126 11.43 -9.75 -1.28
N ASP A 127 12.04 -9.08 -2.24
CA ASP A 127 12.55 -9.61 -3.50
C ASP A 127 13.89 -10.37 -3.34
N HIS A 128 14.66 -10.10 -2.28
CA HIS A 128 16.01 -10.67 -2.10
C HIS A 128 16.40 -11.07 -0.67
N LEU A 129 15.56 -10.81 0.33
CA LEU A 129 15.84 -11.13 1.74
C LEU A 129 14.97 -12.30 2.23
N PRO A 130 15.51 -13.17 3.10
CA PRO A 130 14.71 -14.19 3.77
C PRO A 130 13.82 -13.57 4.86
N ASP A 131 12.72 -14.24 5.19
CA ASP A 131 11.68 -13.78 6.13
C ASP A 131 12.22 -13.26 7.48
N ALA A 132 13.16 -13.99 8.10
CA ALA A 132 13.73 -13.60 9.38
C ALA A 132 14.49 -12.26 9.32
N GLU A 133 15.11 -11.97 8.17
CA GLU A 133 15.83 -10.72 7.96
C GLU A 133 14.87 -9.55 7.66
N LEU A 134 13.73 -9.82 7.00
CA LEU A 134 12.67 -8.83 6.83
C LEU A 134 12.14 -8.37 8.20
N ASP A 135 11.80 -9.32 9.08
CA ASP A 135 11.25 -9.02 10.41
C ASP A 135 12.24 -8.25 11.27
N ARG A 136 13.52 -8.64 11.25
CA ARG A 136 14.59 -7.97 11.99
C ARG A 136 14.78 -6.52 11.54
N ARG A 137 14.82 -6.28 10.23
CA ARG A 137 15.05 -4.93 9.68
C ARG A 137 13.86 -4.02 9.91
N LEU A 138 12.63 -4.52 9.74
CA LEU A 138 11.44 -3.73 10.03
C LEU A 138 11.38 -3.37 11.52
N SER A 139 11.65 -4.32 12.42
CA SER A 139 11.70 -4.05 13.86
C SER A 139 12.73 -2.98 14.21
N ALA A 140 13.92 -3.03 13.61
CA ALA A 140 14.95 -2.02 13.79
C ALA A 140 14.53 -0.64 13.26
N PHE A 141 13.84 -0.59 12.11
CA PHE A 141 13.30 0.65 11.56
C PHE A 141 12.27 1.30 12.49
N LEU A 142 11.41 0.50 13.14
CA LEU A 142 10.38 1.00 14.06
C LEU A 142 10.94 1.44 15.41
N ALA A 143 12.11 0.94 15.81
CA ALA A 143 12.75 1.28 17.09
C ALA A 143 13.51 2.62 17.09
N GLY A 144 13.83 3.18 15.91
CA GLY A 144 14.52 4.47 15.75
C GLY A 144 13.59 5.58 15.28
#